data_AF-A0AA97AHN4-F1
#
_entry.id   AF-A0AA97AHN4-F1
#
_cell.length_a   1.000
_cell.length_b   1.000
_cell.length_c   1.000
_cell.angle_alpha   90.00
_cell.angle_beta   90.00
_cell.angle_gamma   90.00
#
_symmetry.space_group_name_H-M   'P 1'
#
loop_
_entity.id
_entity.type
_entity.pdbx_description
1 polymer ?
#
loop_
_entity_poly.entity_id
_entity_poly.type
_entity_poly.pdbx_seq_one_letter_code
_entity_poly.pdbx_strand_id
1 'polypeptide(L)'
;MLQSPFQPTHLLVSRARQTPVQLIPSEHGCKIITELEWQRGREPAFEIRPKQGFFCQGIPVVGYSLQPLAVEAQAQPKAESISA
;
A
#
# COMPACT_ATOMS: atom_id res chain seq x y z
N MET A 1 -0.94 -23.56 -7.14
CA MET A 1 -1.49 -22.47 -6.30
C MET A 1 -1.54 -21.23 -7.17
N LEU A 2 -2.70 -20.67 -7.47
CA LEU A 2 -2.82 -19.39 -8.17
C LEU A 2 -2.47 -18.30 -7.15
N GLN A 3 -1.24 -17.78 -7.17
CA GLN A 3 -0.95 -16.54 -6.46
C GLN A 3 -1.77 -15.43 -7.14
N SER A 4 -2.62 -14.73 -6.38
CA SER A 4 -3.30 -13.53 -6.84
C SER A 4 -2.28 -12.55 -7.41
N PRO A 5 -2.53 -11.83 -8.51
CA PRO A 5 -1.58 -10.83 -9.00
C PRO A 5 -1.26 -9.79 -7.92
N PHE A 6 -0.08 -9.20 -7.98
CA PHE A 6 0.30 -8.05 -7.15
C PHE A 6 -0.66 -6.88 -7.42
N GLN A 7 -1.28 -6.34 -6.37
CA GLN A 7 -2.24 -5.24 -6.47
C GLN A 7 -1.71 -4.03 -5.70
N PRO A 8 -0.97 -3.12 -6.35
CA PRO A 8 -0.48 -1.93 -5.70
C PRO A 8 -1.65 -1.02 -5.30
N THR A 9 -1.58 -0.45 -4.10
CA THR A 9 -2.58 0.49 -3.58
C THR A 9 -2.04 1.91 -3.49
N HIS A 10 -0.71 2.05 -3.46
CA HIS A 10 -0.03 3.33 -3.27
C HIS A 10 1.26 3.40 -4.09
N LEU A 11 1.76 4.60 -4.28
CA LEU A 11 3.15 4.89 -4.65
C LEU A 11 3.92 5.25 -3.38
N LEU A 12 5.03 4.55 -3.14
CA LEU A 12 6.08 5.00 -2.23
C LEU A 12 6.95 6.00 -2.98
N VAL A 13 6.83 7.27 -2.59
CA VAL A 13 7.50 8.39 -3.25
C VAL A 13 8.70 8.81 -2.42
N SER A 14 9.86 8.91 -3.06
CA SER A 14 11.05 9.57 -2.53
C SER A 14 11.50 10.66 -3.50
N ARG A 15 12.58 11.38 -3.16
CA ARG A 15 13.17 12.39 -4.06
C ARG A 15 13.59 11.82 -5.42
N ALA A 16 14.05 10.57 -5.44
CA ALA A 16 14.67 9.98 -6.63
C ALA A 16 13.72 9.09 -7.44
N ARG A 17 12.68 8.54 -6.82
CA ARG A 17 11.84 7.53 -7.45
C ARG A 17 10.43 7.48 -6.87
N GLN A 18 9.52 6.94 -7.67
CA GLN A 18 8.20 6.52 -7.24
C GLN A 18 8.11 5.01 -7.46
N THR A 19 7.66 4.27 -6.45
CA THR A 19 7.62 2.80 -6.51
C THR A 19 6.20 2.34 -6.15
N PRO A 20 5.49 1.61 -7.04
CA PRO A 20 4.22 0.99 -6.68
C PRO A 20 4.39 -0.01 -5.53
N VAL A 21 3.53 0.13 -4.53
CA VAL A 21 3.56 -0.68 -3.31
C VAL A 21 2.14 -1.05 -2.89
N GLN A 22 2.02 -2.17 -2.19
CA GLN A 22 0.82 -2.55 -1.49
C GLN A 22 1.01 -2.31 0.01
N LEU A 23 -0.01 -1.77 0.68
CA LEU A 23 -0.01 -1.66 2.13
C LEU A 23 -0.68 -2.90 2.73
N ILE A 24 0.00 -3.53 3.68
CA ILE A 24 -0.51 -4.69 4.42
C ILE A 24 -0.63 -4.28 5.89
N PRO A 25 -1.81 -4.41 6.54
CA PRO A 25 -1.95 -4.13 7.97
C PRO A 25 -0.95 -4.92 8.83
N SER A 26 -0.42 -4.28 9.87
CA SER A 26 0.47 -4.88 10.86
C SER A 26 0.13 -4.40 12.27
N GLU A 27 0.77 -4.96 13.29
CA GLU A 27 0.53 -4.63 14.70
C GLU A 27 0.69 -3.13 15.01
N HIS A 28 1.63 -2.45 14.33
CA HIS A 28 1.98 -1.05 14.63
C HIS A 28 1.60 -0.07 13.52
N GLY A 29 0.89 -0.52 12.48
CA GLY A 29 0.56 0.30 11.32
C GLY A 29 0.39 -0.54 10.06
N CYS A 30 1.17 -0.23 9.02
CA CYS A 30 1.17 -0.99 7.77
C CYS A 30 2.59 -1.34 7.34
N LYS A 31 2.81 -2.60 6.95
CA LYS A 31 3.96 -2.98 6.13
C LYS A 31 3.76 -2.49 4.70
N ILE A 32 4.85 -2.10 4.06
CA ILE A 32 4.88 -1.59 2.69
C ILE A 32 5.61 -2.61 1.84
N ILE A 33 4.86 -3.38 1.04
CA ILE A 33 5.42 -4.43 0.19
C ILE A 33 5.57 -3.94 -1.25
N THR A 34 6.75 -4.16 -1.82
CA THR A 34 7.01 -3.97 -3.25
C THR A 34 6.65 -5.22 -4.04
N GLU A 35 6.46 -5.09 -5.35
CA GLU A 35 6.21 -6.24 -6.22
C GLU A 35 7.32 -7.31 -6.12
N LEU A 36 8.58 -6.87 -6.02
CA LEU A 36 9.73 -7.79 -5.94
C LEU A 36 9.73 -8.59 -4.64
N GLU A 37 9.40 -7.95 -3.51
CA GLU A 37 9.26 -8.64 -2.22
C GLU A 37 8.09 -9.63 -2.26
N TRP A 38 6.97 -9.22 -2.85
CA TRP A 38 5.79 -10.06 -3.03
C TRP A 38 6.09 -11.31 -3.88
N GLN A 39 6.70 -11.13 -5.07
CA GLN A 39 7.08 -12.22 -5.97
C GLN A 39 8.05 -13.22 -5.33
N ARG A 40 8.91 -12.75 -4.41
CA ARG A 40 9.91 -13.57 -3.73
C ARG A 40 9.42 -14.13 -2.40
N GLY A 41 8.20 -13.81 -1.96
CA GLY A 41 7.68 -14.19 -0.64
C GLY A 41 8.56 -13.68 0.50
N ARG A 42 9.19 -12.50 0.34
CA ARG A 42 10.08 -11.92 1.34
C ARG A 42 9.30 -11.04 2.30
N GLU A 43 9.80 -10.96 3.53
CA GLU A 43 9.31 -9.99 4.50
C GLU A 43 9.54 -8.55 3.99
N PRO A 44 8.49 -7.69 4.02
CA PRO A 44 8.62 -6.29 3.64
C PRO A 44 9.65 -5.56 4.51
N ALA A 45 10.59 -4.86 3.88
CA ALA A 45 11.60 -4.10 4.63
C ALA A 45 11.04 -2.81 5.25
N PHE A 46 10.04 -2.21 4.62
CA PHE A 46 9.48 -0.93 5.04
C PHE A 46 8.15 -1.08 5.78
N GLU A 47 7.91 -0.17 6.71
CA GLU A 47 6.61 0.01 7.36
C GLU A 47 6.35 1.49 7.61
N ILE A 48 5.06 1.84 7.70
CA ILE A 48 4.59 3.14 8.16
C ILE A 48 3.81 2.94 9.45
N ARG A 49 4.16 3.72 10.47
CA ARG A 49 3.49 3.71 11.77
C ARG A 49 2.75 5.04 11.96
N PRO A 50 1.45 5.02 12.35
CA PRO A 50 0.71 6.25 12.60
C PRO A 50 1.43 7.16 13.60
N LYS A 51 1.53 8.44 13.29
CA LYS A 51 2.20 9.48 14.10
C LYS A 51 3.73 9.34 14.27
N GLN A 52 4.32 8.18 13.96
CA GLN A 52 5.77 7.95 14.09
C GLN A 52 6.52 8.05 12.75
N GLY A 53 5.82 7.82 11.62
CA GLY A 53 6.42 7.93 10.28
C GLY A 53 6.92 6.60 9.73
N PHE A 54 7.92 6.66 8.84
CA PHE A 54 8.43 5.52 8.09
C PHE A 54 9.59 4.85 8.82
N PHE A 55 9.66 3.52 8.70
CA PHE A 55 10.74 2.70 9.21
C PHE A 55 11.22 1.74 8.13
N CYS A 56 12.53 1.49 8.11
CA CYS A 56 13.15 0.42 7.32
C CYS A 56 13.82 -0.55 8.31
N GLN A 57 13.33 -1.80 8.37
CA GLN A 57 13.82 -2.82 9.30
C GLN A 57 13.86 -2.34 10.76
N GLY A 58 12.83 -1.58 11.18
CA GLY A 58 12.72 -1.01 12.53
C GLY A 58 13.51 0.27 12.77
N ILE A 59 14.27 0.77 11.80
CA ILE A 59 15.03 2.03 11.91
C ILE A 59 14.19 3.18 11.31
N PRO A 60 13.97 4.29 12.04
CA PRO A 60 13.25 5.46 11.51
C PRO A 60 13.95 6.05 10.28
N VAL A 61 13.18 6.37 9.24
CA VAL A 61 13.68 6.98 8.01
C VAL A 61 12.79 8.14 7.55
N VAL A 62 13.37 9.09 6.84
CA VAL A 62 12.69 10.31 6.34
C VAL A 62 12.81 10.42 4.82
N GLY A 63 12.09 11.38 4.23
CA GLY A 63 12.13 11.65 2.79
C GLY A 63 11.27 10.71 1.94
N TYR A 64 10.37 9.97 2.58
CA TYR A 64 9.36 9.13 1.94
C TYR A 64 7.96 9.66 2.21
N SER A 65 7.07 9.47 1.25
CA SER A 65 5.63 9.67 1.41
C SER A 65 4.87 8.57 0.68
N LEU A 66 3.62 8.35 1.08
CA LEU A 66 2.69 7.45 0.38
C LEU A 66 1.66 8.29 -0.35
N GLN A 67 1.49 8.02 -1.64
CA GLN A 67 0.43 8.60 -2.45
C GLN A 67 -0.53 7.48 -2.87
N PRO A 68 -1.83 7.55 -2.54
CA PRO A 68 -2.80 6.56 -3.00
C PRO A 68 -2.82 6.49 -4.53
N LEU A 69 -2.84 5.28 -5.07
CA LEU A 69 -3.21 5.08 -6.47
C LEU A 69 -4.73 5.26 -6.56
N ALA A 70 -5.18 6.02 -7.55
CA ALA A 70 -6.61 6.14 -7.82
C ALA A 70 -7.13 4.74 -8.19
N VAL A 71 -7.80 4.08 -7.26
CA VAL A 71 -8.66 2.96 -7.60
C VAL A 71 -9.85 3.60 -8.30
N GLU A 72 -9.96 3.43 -9.61
CA GLU A 72 -11.21 3.72 -10.31
C GLU A 72 -12.29 2.99 -9.54
N ALA A 73 -13.09 3.74 -8.78
CA ALA A 73 -14.20 3.19 -8.04
C ALA A 73 -15.09 2.54 -9.08
N GLN A 74 -15.09 1.21 -9.14
CA GLN A 74 -16.11 0.46 -9.83
C GLN A 74 -17.43 0.97 -9.25
N ALA A 75 -18.16 1.72 -10.07
CA ALA A 75 -19.38 2.41 -9.68
C ALA A 75 -20.30 1.38 -9.01
N GLN A 76 -20.54 1.54 -7.71
CA GLN A 76 -21.61 0.82 -7.05
C GLN A 76 -22.91 1.14 -7.80
N PRO A 77 -23.72 0.15 -8.19
CA PRO A 77 -25.04 0.43 -8.73
C PRO A 77 -25.80 1.18 -7.64
N LYS A 78 -26.08 2.45 -7.91
CA LYS A 78 -26.94 3.31 -7.11
C LYS A 78 -28.27 2.57 -6.97
N ALA A 79 -28.58 2.14 -5.74
CA ALA A 79 -29.86 1.54 -5.42
C ALA A 79 -30.98 2.49 -5.87
N GLU A 80 -31.73 2.06 -6.88
CA GLU A 80 -32.93 2.73 -7.34
C GLU A 80 -33.99 2.47 -6.26
N SER A 81 -34.14 3.43 -5.34
CA SER A 81 -35.29 3.46 -4.44
C SER A 81 -36.53 3.68 -5.30
N ILE A 82 -37.22 2.59 -5.63
CA ILE A 82 -38.58 2.64 -6.17
C ILE A 82 -39.47 3.12 -5.01
N SER A 83 -40.09 4.27 -5.17
CA SER A 83 -41.20 4.73 -4.32
C SER A 83 -42.31 5.28 -5.20
N ALA A 84 -43.53 4.88 -4.83
CA ALA A 84 -44.87 5.21 -5.33
C ALA A 84 -45.41 4.31 -6.45
#